data_AF-A0A7S6W5Z2-F1
#
_entry.id   AF-A0A7S6W5Z2-F1
#
_cell.length_a   1.000
_cell.length_b   1.000
_cell.length_c   1.000
_cell.angle_alpha   90.00
_cell.angle_beta   90.00
_cell.angle_gamma   90.00
#
_symmetry.space_group_name_H-M   'P 1'
#
loop_
_entity.id
_entity.type
_entity.pdbx_description
1 polymer ?
#
loop_
_entity_poly.entity_id
_entity_poly.type
_entity_poly.pdbx_seq_one_letter_code
_entity_poly.pdbx_strand_id
1 'polypeptide(L)'
;MNPLVNMSYSDQLKHNLLQHQGIMQILHALYAIDTQAYLAAGVVRNLIWSQRHQQLYVLEGTEVDVIYYAENDDGTQGHKIQQQMQLNFPHIHWDVTNQATVHQWYRLENGEPIQALKSIEHALSLWVETATAVAVRLNELDQVEIVAPFGLADLFELKLRWNSTLVSRATFLQRIEAKKFLQRWPKLKLLMTPEA
;
A
#
# COMPACT_ATOMS: atom_id res chain seq x y z
N MET A 1 -2.04 -21.68 22.93
CA MET A 1 -1.19 -21.52 21.73
C MET A 1 -1.84 -20.45 20.86
N ASN A 2 -1.09 -19.44 20.40
CA ASN A 2 -1.67 -18.37 19.59
C ASN A 2 -1.94 -18.92 18.17
N PRO A 3 -3.21 -19.04 17.72
CA PRO A 3 -3.57 -19.75 16.48
C PRO A 3 -2.93 -19.15 15.20
N LEU A 4 -2.44 -17.91 15.28
CA LEU A 4 -1.77 -17.22 14.18
C LEU A 4 -0.35 -17.71 13.87
N VAL A 5 0.30 -18.44 14.78
CA VAL A 5 1.74 -18.76 14.66
C VAL A 5 2.04 -19.77 13.54
N ASN A 6 1.05 -20.56 13.12
CA ASN A 6 1.21 -21.56 12.04
C ASN A 6 0.61 -21.12 10.70
N MET A 7 0.06 -19.90 10.61
CA MET A 7 -0.57 -19.39 9.37
C MET A 7 0.47 -18.73 8.47
N SER A 8 0.27 -18.83 7.15
CA SER A 8 1.08 -18.04 6.20
C SER A 8 0.88 -16.53 6.45
N TYR A 9 1.83 -15.69 6.04
CA TYR A 9 1.65 -14.24 6.17
C TYR A 9 0.46 -13.70 5.37
N SER A 10 0.09 -14.37 4.26
CA SER A 10 -1.12 -14.03 3.51
C SER A 10 -2.36 -14.26 4.35
N ASP A 11 -2.47 -15.43 4.99
CA ASP A 11 -3.62 -15.75 5.84
C ASP A 11 -3.67 -14.86 7.09
N GLN A 12 -2.51 -14.53 7.67
CA GLN A 12 -2.42 -13.55 8.76
C GLN A 12 -2.92 -12.17 8.31
N LEU A 13 -2.54 -11.70 7.11
CA LEU A 13 -2.98 -10.40 6.59
C LEU A 13 -4.50 -10.40 6.37
N LYS A 14 -5.04 -11.43 5.74
CA LYS A 14 -6.49 -11.58 5.54
C LYS A 14 -7.23 -11.58 6.88
N HIS A 15 -6.74 -12.34 7.86
CA HIS A 15 -7.32 -12.35 9.21
C HIS A 15 -7.31 -10.95 9.86
N ASN A 16 -6.17 -10.26 9.82
CA ASN A 16 -6.05 -8.92 10.40
C ASN A 16 -6.98 -7.90 9.74
N LEU A 17 -7.15 -7.97 8.42
CA LEU A 17 -8.09 -7.11 7.68
C LEU A 17 -9.53 -7.40 8.09
N LEU A 18 -9.93 -8.68 8.12
CA LEU A 18 -11.29 -9.09 8.51
C LEU A 18 -11.65 -8.68 9.94
N GLN A 19 -10.68 -8.60 10.86
CA GLN A 19 -10.89 -8.12 12.22
C GLN A 19 -10.95 -6.59 12.32
N HIS A 20 -10.50 -5.85 11.31
CA HIS A 20 -10.46 -4.39 11.32
C HIS A 20 -11.66 -3.79 10.57
N GLN A 21 -12.78 -3.60 11.29
CA GLN A 21 -14.07 -3.16 10.73
C GLN A 21 -13.96 -1.94 9.81
N GLY A 22 -13.21 -0.89 10.21
CA GLY A 22 -13.08 0.31 9.38
C GLY A 22 -12.39 0.08 8.03
N ILE A 23 -11.43 -0.86 7.96
CA ILE A 23 -10.76 -1.18 6.69
C ILE A 23 -11.69 -2.02 5.81
N MET A 24 -12.42 -2.97 6.40
CA MET A 24 -13.41 -3.75 5.66
C MET A 24 -14.55 -2.87 5.10
N GLN A 25 -15.05 -1.90 5.87
CA GLN A 25 -16.04 -0.93 5.39
C GLN A 25 -15.51 -0.14 4.17
N ILE A 26 -14.26 0.31 4.24
CA ILE A 26 -13.60 0.98 3.11
C ILE A 26 -13.48 0.03 1.91
N LEU A 27 -13.06 -1.21 2.12
CA LEU A 27 -12.90 -2.20 1.05
C LEU A 27 -14.23 -2.51 0.34
N HIS A 28 -15.32 -2.70 1.09
CA HIS A 28 -16.64 -2.93 0.48
C HIS A 28 -17.13 -1.69 -0.29
N ALA A 29 -16.94 -0.49 0.27
CA ALA A 29 -17.31 0.75 -0.40
C ALA A 29 -16.50 0.94 -1.69
N LEU A 30 -15.18 0.69 -1.65
CA LEU A 30 -14.31 0.78 -2.80
C LEU A 30 -14.74 -0.23 -3.88
N TYR A 31 -14.98 -1.48 -3.51
CA TYR A 31 -15.47 -2.52 -4.43
C TYR A 31 -16.79 -2.13 -5.11
N ALA A 32 -17.72 -1.52 -4.37
CA ALA A 32 -18.99 -1.05 -4.93
C ALA A 32 -18.83 0.11 -5.94
N ILE A 33 -17.78 0.92 -5.79
CA ILE A 33 -17.47 2.04 -6.68
C ILE A 33 -16.68 1.58 -7.91
N ASP A 34 -15.69 0.72 -7.68
CA ASP A 34 -14.74 0.19 -8.65
C ASP A 34 -14.15 -1.16 -8.20
N THR A 35 -14.43 -2.22 -8.95
CA THR A 35 -14.00 -3.58 -8.60
C THR A 35 -12.52 -3.84 -8.89
N GLN A 36 -11.85 -2.96 -9.65
CA GLN A 36 -10.45 -3.09 -10.04
C GLN A 36 -9.51 -2.24 -9.17
N ALA A 37 -10.05 -1.37 -8.32
CA ALA A 37 -9.28 -0.53 -7.43
C ALA A 37 -8.79 -1.30 -6.18
N TYR A 38 -7.62 -0.93 -5.69
CA TYR A 38 -6.97 -1.51 -4.52
C TYR A 38 -6.70 -0.44 -3.48
N LEU A 39 -6.78 -0.80 -2.20
CA LEU A 39 -6.10 -0.06 -1.13
C LEU A 39 -4.64 -0.49 -1.07
N ALA A 40 -3.71 0.45 -0.93
CA ALA A 40 -2.28 0.13 -0.96
C ALA A 40 -1.47 0.87 0.13
N ALA A 41 -0.16 0.55 0.16
CA ALA A 41 0.88 1.23 0.92
C ALA A 41 0.57 1.45 2.41
N GLY A 42 0.08 2.65 2.74
CA GLY A 42 0.03 3.16 4.09
C GLY A 42 -0.92 2.37 4.99
N VAL A 43 -2.09 2.02 4.48
CA VAL A 43 -3.17 1.44 5.30
C VAL A 43 -2.81 0.03 5.76
N VAL A 44 -2.30 -0.80 4.85
CA VAL A 44 -1.89 -2.18 5.12
C VAL A 44 -0.68 -2.21 6.05
N ARG A 45 0.32 -1.36 5.77
CA ARG A 45 1.51 -1.22 6.61
C ARG A 45 1.16 -0.80 8.03
N ASN A 46 0.36 0.26 8.18
CA ASN A 46 0.02 0.79 9.49
C ASN A 46 -0.82 -0.20 10.31
N LEU A 47 -1.73 -0.96 9.67
CA LEU A 47 -2.46 -2.05 10.32
C LEU A 47 -1.50 -3.07 10.93
N ILE A 48 -0.61 -3.64 10.11
CA ILE A 48 0.28 -4.72 10.58
C ILE A 48 1.30 -4.20 11.59
N TRP A 49 1.92 -3.05 11.32
CA TRP A 49 2.93 -2.49 12.22
C TRP A 49 2.33 -2.05 13.55
N SER A 50 1.11 -1.50 13.57
CA SER A 50 0.44 -1.14 14.83
C SER A 50 0.21 -2.36 15.71
N GLN A 51 -0.30 -3.47 15.16
CA GLN A 51 -0.46 -4.72 15.88
C GLN A 51 0.88 -5.25 16.42
N ARG A 52 1.93 -5.27 15.59
CA ARG A 52 3.27 -5.75 15.98
C ARG A 52 3.94 -4.86 17.04
N HIS A 53 3.53 -3.60 17.12
CA HIS A 53 3.98 -2.65 18.14
C HIS A 53 3.01 -2.51 19.33
N GLN A 54 1.86 -3.18 19.31
CA GLN A 54 0.80 -3.02 20.31
C GLN A 54 0.34 -1.55 20.43
N GLN A 55 0.31 -0.85 19.30
CA GLN A 55 -0.16 0.52 19.18
C GLN A 55 -1.55 0.54 18.56
N LEU A 56 -2.35 1.54 18.91
CA LEU A 56 -3.64 1.78 18.25
C LEU A 56 -3.39 2.31 16.83
N TYR A 57 -4.15 1.80 15.86
CA TYR A 57 -4.24 2.39 14.53
C TYR A 57 -5.62 3.00 14.33
N VAL A 58 -5.64 4.26 13.92
CA VAL A 58 -6.86 5.01 13.61
C VAL A 58 -6.74 5.48 12.16
N LEU A 59 -7.81 5.33 11.39
CA LEU A 59 -7.88 5.73 9.98
C LEU A 59 -8.11 7.25 9.82
N GLU A 60 -8.74 7.86 10.81
CA GLU A 60 -9.05 9.29 10.81
C GLU A 60 -7.78 10.13 10.68
N GLY A 61 -7.81 11.10 9.76
CA GLY A 61 -6.70 11.99 9.44
C GLY A 61 -5.55 11.32 8.68
N THR A 62 -5.67 10.04 8.29
CA THR A 62 -4.64 9.35 7.52
C THR A 62 -4.80 9.56 6.02
N GLU A 63 -3.67 9.63 5.33
CA GLU A 63 -3.58 9.50 3.87
C GLU A 63 -3.71 8.02 3.51
N VAL A 64 -4.66 7.70 2.64
CA VAL A 64 -4.95 6.35 2.15
C VAL A 64 -4.80 6.32 0.65
N ASP A 65 -3.84 5.50 0.19
CA ASP A 65 -3.56 5.28 -1.21
C ASP A 65 -4.60 4.32 -1.82
N VAL A 66 -5.28 4.77 -2.87
CA VAL A 66 -6.11 3.95 -3.76
C VAL A 66 -5.46 3.89 -5.12
N ILE A 67 -5.16 2.68 -5.59
CA ILE A 67 -4.52 2.48 -6.88
C ILE A 67 -5.38 1.61 -7.79
N TYR A 68 -5.38 1.92 -9.08
CA TYR A 68 -6.02 1.13 -10.13
C TYR A 68 -5.17 1.20 -11.41
N TYR A 69 -5.46 0.36 -12.39
CA TYR A 69 -4.74 0.35 -13.66
C TYR A 69 -5.74 0.40 -14.82
N ALA A 70 -5.73 1.51 -15.57
CA ALA A 70 -6.56 1.68 -16.75
C ALA A 70 -5.83 2.53 -17.80
N GLU A 71 -5.42 1.92 -18.92
CA GLU A 71 -4.62 2.58 -19.97
C GLU A 71 -5.38 3.68 -20.72
N ASN A 72 -6.69 3.52 -20.85
CA ASN A 72 -7.57 4.40 -21.64
C ASN A 72 -8.47 5.28 -20.76
N ASP A 73 -8.09 5.50 -19.50
CA ASP A 73 -8.85 6.37 -18.58
C ASP A 73 -8.51 7.84 -18.85
N ASP A 74 -9.55 8.65 -19.05
CA ASP A 74 -9.46 10.10 -19.24
C ASP A 74 -9.40 10.86 -17.89
N GLY A 75 -9.30 10.11 -16.79
CA GLY A 75 -9.25 10.62 -15.42
C GLY A 75 -10.62 10.66 -14.75
N THR A 76 -11.72 10.39 -15.47
CA THR A 76 -13.06 10.36 -14.88
C THR A 76 -13.21 9.25 -13.85
N GLN A 77 -12.56 8.10 -14.05
CA GLN A 77 -12.60 6.98 -13.11
C GLN A 77 -11.97 7.37 -11.77
N GLY A 78 -10.77 7.95 -11.80
CA GLY A 78 -10.06 8.40 -10.60
C GLY A 78 -10.84 9.48 -9.84
N HIS A 79 -11.41 10.46 -10.56
CA HIS A 79 -12.25 11.49 -9.95
C HIS A 79 -13.51 10.90 -9.30
N LYS A 80 -14.18 9.95 -9.96
CA LYS A 80 -15.35 9.25 -9.40
C LYS A 80 -14.98 8.51 -8.12
N ILE A 81 -13.88 7.74 -8.13
CA ILE A 81 -13.40 7.02 -6.95
C ILE A 81 -13.13 8.01 -5.81
N GLN A 82 -12.32 9.04 -6.06
CA GLN A 82 -11.95 10.02 -5.03
C GLN A 82 -13.17 10.72 -4.44
N GLN A 83 -14.10 11.17 -5.29
CA GLN A 83 -15.31 11.86 -4.86
C GLN A 83 -16.19 10.97 -3.97
N GLN A 84 -16.46 9.73 -4.41
CA GLN A 84 -17.33 8.82 -3.66
C GLN A 84 -16.68 8.37 -2.34
N MET A 85 -15.37 8.11 -2.35
CA MET A 85 -14.63 7.78 -1.12
C MET A 85 -14.61 8.95 -0.14
N GLN A 86 -14.42 10.18 -0.62
CA GLN A 86 -14.47 11.39 0.21
C GLN A 86 -15.87 11.63 0.80
N LEU A 87 -16.94 11.33 0.07
CA LEU A 87 -18.31 11.44 0.57
C LEU A 87 -18.61 10.41 1.66
N ASN A 88 -18.18 9.16 1.46
CA ASN A 88 -18.43 8.06 2.40
C ASN A 88 -17.55 8.14 3.65
N PHE A 89 -16.33 8.66 3.52
CA PHE A 89 -15.32 8.72 4.58
C PHE A 89 -14.64 10.10 4.60
N PRO A 90 -15.35 11.14 5.06
CA PRO A 90 -14.89 12.54 4.93
C PRO A 90 -13.66 12.88 5.77
N HIS A 91 -13.33 12.05 6.76
CA HIS A 91 -12.20 12.27 7.66
C HIS A 91 -10.93 11.52 7.25
N ILE A 92 -10.93 10.89 6.07
CA ILE A 92 -9.76 10.24 5.47
C ILE A 92 -9.31 11.09 4.28
N HIS A 93 -7.99 11.24 4.11
CA HIS A 93 -7.42 11.88 2.93
C HIS A 93 -7.17 10.81 1.86
N TRP A 94 -7.84 10.91 0.72
CA TRP A 94 -7.75 9.93 -0.37
C TRP A 94 -6.74 10.37 -1.42
N ASP A 95 -5.72 9.55 -1.65
CA ASP A 95 -4.81 9.69 -2.80
C ASP A 95 -5.16 8.62 -3.83
N VAL A 96 -5.85 9.02 -4.90
CA VAL A 96 -6.31 8.12 -5.95
C VAL A 96 -5.42 8.24 -7.18
N THR A 97 -4.66 7.18 -7.48
CA THR A 97 -3.69 7.18 -8.58
C THR A 97 -3.94 6.05 -9.58
N ASN A 98 -4.14 6.42 -10.84
CA ASN A 98 -4.08 5.48 -11.97
C ASN A 98 -2.62 5.11 -12.28
N GLN A 99 -2.25 3.87 -12.05
CA GLN A 99 -0.88 3.39 -12.28
C GLN A 99 -0.51 3.39 -13.77
N ALA A 100 -1.47 3.30 -14.68
CA ALA A 100 -1.18 3.31 -16.11
C ALA A 100 -0.62 4.66 -16.59
N THR A 101 -0.96 5.77 -15.93
CA THR A 101 -0.57 7.13 -16.35
C THR A 101 0.64 7.67 -15.58
N VAL A 102 1.19 6.94 -14.60
CA VAL A 102 2.32 7.39 -13.76
C VAL A 102 3.52 7.85 -14.60
N HIS A 103 3.83 7.13 -15.68
CA HIS A 103 4.92 7.47 -16.59
C HIS A 103 4.80 8.86 -17.24
N GLN A 104 3.59 9.42 -17.31
CA GLN A 104 3.35 10.73 -17.92
C GLN A 104 3.82 11.88 -17.02
N TRP A 105 3.77 11.72 -15.70
CA TRP A 105 4.06 12.79 -14.73
C TRP A 105 5.21 12.49 -13.77
N TYR A 106 5.46 11.23 -13.42
CA TYR A 106 6.57 10.87 -12.55
C TYR A 106 7.91 11.06 -13.29
N ARG A 107 8.90 11.62 -12.60
CA ARG A 107 10.24 11.84 -13.12
C ARG A 107 11.27 11.25 -12.17
N LEU A 108 12.28 10.61 -12.75
CA LEU A 108 13.48 10.16 -12.05
C LEU A 108 14.28 11.36 -11.54
N GLU A 109 15.25 11.11 -10.65
CA GLU A 109 16.09 12.16 -10.06
C GLU A 109 16.89 12.96 -11.10
N ASN A 110 17.17 12.35 -12.26
CA ASN A 110 17.81 13.01 -13.40
C ASN A 110 16.83 13.78 -14.30
N GLY A 111 15.54 13.80 -13.97
CA GLY A 111 14.49 14.49 -14.73
C GLY A 111 13.84 13.66 -15.84
N GLU A 112 14.29 12.43 -16.10
CA GLU A 112 13.73 11.58 -17.16
C GLU A 112 12.40 10.95 -16.73
N PRO A 113 11.44 10.73 -17.66
CA PRO A 113 10.25 9.95 -17.37
C PRO A 113 10.59 8.46 -17.16
N ILE A 114 9.73 7.77 -16.42
CA ILE A 114 9.82 6.30 -16.31
C ILE A 114 9.14 5.64 -17.52
N GLN A 115 9.41 4.35 -17.73
CA GLN A 115 8.66 3.57 -18.72
C GLN A 115 7.20 3.38 -18.27
N ALA A 116 6.31 3.19 -19.25
CA ALA A 116 4.92 2.85 -18.98
C ALA A 116 4.85 1.58 -18.11
N LEU A 117 4.08 1.68 -17.02
CA LEU A 117 3.78 0.55 -16.16
C LEU A 117 2.84 -0.40 -16.88
N LYS A 118 2.81 -1.67 -16.48
CA LYS A 118 2.11 -2.75 -17.21
C LYS A 118 0.96 -3.38 -16.42
N SER A 119 0.97 -3.19 -15.10
CA SER A 119 0.01 -3.77 -14.17
C SER A 119 0.19 -3.14 -12.78
N ILE A 120 -0.73 -3.41 -11.87
CA ILE A 120 -0.59 -3.09 -10.44
C ILE A 120 0.64 -3.77 -9.83
N GLU A 121 0.88 -5.04 -10.17
CA GLU A 121 2.04 -5.77 -9.67
C GLU A 121 3.36 -5.14 -10.14
N HIS A 122 3.44 -4.74 -11.42
CA HIS A 122 4.60 -4.01 -11.94
C HIS A 122 4.76 -2.64 -11.28
N ALA A 123 3.67 -1.93 -10.98
CA ALA A 123 3.76 -0.66 -10.27
C ALA A 123 4.33 -0.82 -8.86
N LEU A 124 3.81 -1.80 -8.09
CA LEU A 124 4.27 -2.09 -6.74
C LEU A 124 5.74 -2.57 -6.71
N SER A 125 6.20 -3.29 -7.74
CA SER A 125 7.60 -3.75 -7.81
C SER A 125 8.61 -2.61 -7.99
N LEU A 126 8.14 -1.38 -8.26
CA LEU A 126 8.98 -0.18 -8.37
C LEU A 126 8.93 0.71 -7.12
N TRP A 127 8.09 0.38 -6.13
CA TRP A 127 7.93 1.20 -4.92
C TRP A 127 9.16 1.15 -4.02
N VAL A 128 9.40 2.24 -3.29
CA VAL A 128 10.68 2.51 -2.60
C VAL A 128 11.01 1.49 -1.52
N GLU A 129 10.01 1.02 -0.76
CA GLU A 129 10.20 0.08 0.34
C GLU A 129 9.45 -1.24 0.06
N THR A 130 10.13 -2.37 0.20
CA THR A 130 9.53 -3.70 -0.06
C THR A 130 8.31 -3.97 0.86
N ALA A 131 8.42 -3.58 2.13
CA ALA A 131 7.35 -3.72 3.12
C ALA A 131 6.12 -2.85 2.85
N THR A 132 6.21 -1.86 1.95
CA THR A 132 5.09 -0.97 1.59
C THR A 132 4.49 -1.31 0.22
N ALA A 133 5.19 -2.11 -0.59
CA ALA A 133 4.75 -2.62 -1.89
C ALA A 133 3.69 -3.73 -1.74
N VAL A 134 2.56 -3.41 -1.11
CA VAL A 134 1.43 -4.32 -0.91
C VAL A 134 0.13 -3.58 -1.24
N ALA A 135 -0.74 -4.24 -2.00
CA ALA A 135 -2.09 -3.77 -2.29
C ALA A 135 -3.12 -4.87 -2.02
N VAL A 136 -4.31 -4.46 -1.59
CA VAL A 136 -5.42 -5.36 -1.28
C VAL A 136 -6.74 -4.84 -1.85
N ARG A 137 -7.60 -5.77 -2.28
CA ARG A 137 -8.97 -5.49 -2.71
C ARG A 137 -9.89 -6.64 -2.34
N LEU A 138 -11.19 -6.45 -2.51
CA LEU A 138 -12.16 -7.54 -2.49
C LEU A 138 -12.39 -8.05 -3.91
N ASN A 139 -12.69 -9.34 -4.03
CA ASN A 139 -13.20 -9.94 -5.25
C ASN A 139 -14.72 -10.17 -5.17
N GLU A 140 -15.28 -10.75 -6.24
CA GLU A 140 -16.71 -11.03 -6.35
C GLU A 140 -17.28 -12.02 -5.33
N LEU A 141 -16.41 -12.78 -4.65
CA LEU A 141 -16.77 -13.72 -3.59
C LEU A 141 -16.58 -13.12 -2.19
N ASP A 142 -16.39 -11.80 -2.10
CA ASP A 142 -16.11 -11.07 -0.87
C ASP A 142 -14.82 -11.54 -0.17
N GLN A 143 -13.86 -12.03 -0.95
CA GLN A 143 -12.57 -12.49 -0.45
C GLN A 143 -11.50 -11.44 -0.72
N VAL A 144 -10.60 -11.28 0.26
CA VAL A 144 -9.44 -10.40 0.12
C VAL A 144 -8.42 -11.01 -0.84
N GLU A 145 -8.13 -10.27 -1.91
CA GLU A 145 -7.00 -10.50 -2.82
C GLU A 145 -5.83 -9.61 -2.43
N ILE A 146 -4.61 -10.14 -2.57
CA ILE A 146 -3.37 -9.47 -2.17
C ILE A 146 -2.41 -9.47 -3.36
N VAL A 147 -1.83 -8.32 -3.66
CA VAL A 147 -0.69 -8.18 -4.58
C VAL A 147 0.51 -7.71 -3.76
N ALA A 148 1.57 -8.52 -3.75
CA ALA A 148 2.79 -8.28 -2.97
C ALA A 148 4.01 -8.85 -3.72
N PRO A 149 4.61 -8.12 -4.68
CA PRO A 149 5.68 -8.64 -5.54
C PRO A 149 6.94 -9.08 -4.79
N PHE A 150 7.18 -8.57 -3.57
CA PHE A 150 8.29 -8.96 -2.70
C PHE A 150 7.86 -9.92 -1.58
N GLY A 151 6.66 -10.48 -1.68
CA GLY A 151 6.01 -11.20 -0.59
C GLY A 151 5.68 -10.29 0.61
N LEU A 152 5.33 -10.92 1.73
CA LEU A 152 4.87 -10.22 2.94
C LEU A 152 5.85 -10.29 4.11
N ALA A 153 6.99 -10.97 3.94
CA ALA A 153 7.93 -11.21 5.04
C ALA A 153 8.49 -9.91 5.62
N ASP A 154 8.94 -8.98 4.77
CA ASP A 154 9.51 -7.72 5.25
C ASP A 154 8.46 -6.87 6.02
N LEU A 155 7.19 -6.90 5.59
CA LEU A 155 6.07 -6.25 6.28
C LEU A 155 5.85 -6.82 7.69
N PHE A 156 5.74 -8.15 7.82
CA PHE A 156 5.41 -8.81 9.09
C PHE A 156 6.60 -8.95 10.05
N GLU A 157 7.81 -9.07 9.52
CA GLU A 157 9.05 -9.18 10.28
C GLU A 157 9.68 -7.83 10.63
N LEU A 158 8.96 -6.73 10.33
CA LEU A 158 9.36 -5.37 10.64
C LEU A 158 10.72 -4.99 10.01
N LYS A 159 10.93 -5.40 8.76
CA LYS A 159 12.13 -5.07 7.99
C LYS A 159 11.83 -3.88 7.09
N LEU A 160 12.59 -2.81 7.27
CA LEU A 160 12.55 -1.65 6.41
C LEU A 160 13.69 -1.76 5.41
N ARG A 161 13.39 -2.22 4.20
CA ARG A 161 14.37 -2.51 3.15
C ARG A 161 14.14 -1.62 1.93
N TRP A 162 15.23 -1.11 1.37
CA TRP A 162 15.23 -0.36 0.11
C TRP A 162 15.05 -1.29 -1.09
N ASN A 163 14.13 -0.94 -1.97
CA ASN A 163 14.03 -1.49 -3.32
C ASN A 163 14.82 -0.62 -4.30
N SER A 164 15.87 -1.19 -4.90
CA SER A 164 16.77 -0.48 -5.82
C SER A 164 16.28 -0.38 -7.26
N THR A 165 15.07 -0.88 -7.56
CA THR A 165 14.61 -1.00 -8.95
C THR A 165 14.37 0.34 -9.64
N LEU A 166 13.84 1.33 -8.92
CA LEU A 166 13.49 2.63 -9.51
C LEU A 166 14.09 3.83 -8.77
N VAL A 167 14.01 3.82 -7.44
CA VAL A 167 14.29 4.99 -6.61
C VAL A 167 15.66 4.86 -5.96
N SER A 168 16.42 5.94 -5.90
CA SER A 168 17.76 5.91 -5.30
C SER A 168 17.70 5.63 -3.80
N ARG A 169 18.82 5.14 -3.27
CA ARG A 169 19.01 4.96 -1.83
C ARG A 169 18.92 6.30 -1.07
N ALA A 170 19.33 7.41 -1.67
CA ALA A 170 19.27 8.72 -1.04
C ALA A 170 17.81 9.13 -0.79
N THR A 171 16.94 8.96 -1.80
CA THR A 171 15.51 9.22 -1.66
C THR A 171 14.84 8.29 -0.63
N PHE A 172 15.23 7.02 -0.57
CA PHE A 172 14.78 6.11 0.49
C PHE A 172 15.15 6.63 1.90
N LEU A 173 16.41 7.04 2.11
CA LEU A 173 16.86 7.57 3.41
C LEU A 173 16.13 8.87 3.79
N GLN A 174 15.89 9.76 2.82
CA GLN A 174 15.10 10.98 3.03
C GLN A 174 13.66 10.64 3.46
N ARG A 175 13.05 9.63 2.83
CA ARG A 175 11.70 9.17 3.19
C ARG A 175 11.64 8.58 4.59
N ILE A 176 12.66 7.82 5.01
CA ILE A 176 12.75 7.28 6.37
C ILE A 176 12.64 8.41 7.40
N GLU A 177 13.40 9.49 7.18
CA GLU A 177 13.40 10.66 8.06
C GLU A 177 12.07 11.43 7.99
N ALA A 178 11.59 11.73 6.78
CA ALA A 178 10.36 12.48 6.58
C ALA A 178 9.12 11.79 7.18
N LYS A 179 9.01 10.47 7.03
CA LYS A 179 7.92 9.66 7.62
C LYS A 179 8.22 9.25 9.07
N LYS A 180 9.40 9.60 9.61
CA LYS A 180 9.87 9.28 10.98
C LYS A 180 9.71 7.79 11.32
N PHE A 181 10.01 6.90 10.38
CA PHE A 181 9.66 5.48 10.52
C PHE A 181 10.26 4.84 11.76
N LEU A 182 11.56 5.05 12.01
CA LEU A 182 12.24 4.43 13.15
C LEU A 182 11.83 5.03 14.51
N GLN A 183 11.31 6.27 14.52
CA GLN A 183 10.77 6.90 15.73
C GLN A 183 9.36 6.37 16.04
N ARG A 184 8.50 6.29 15.01
CA ARG A 184 7.11 5.82 15.14
C ARG A 184 7.04 4.32 15.42
N TRP A 185 7.94 3.56 14.82
CA TRP A 185 7.96 2.10 14.83
C TRP A 185 9.31 1.58 15.35
N PRO A 186 9.55 1.63 16.68
CA PRO A 186 10.87 1.38 17.27
C PRO A 186 11.38 -0.06 17.11
N LYS A 187 10.53 -1.03 16.71
CA LYS A 187 10.95 -2.41 16.45
C LYS A 187 11.36 -2.64 14.99
N LEU A 188 11.29 -1.64 14.11
CA LEU A 188 11.75 -1.76 12.74
C LEU A 188 13.26 -2.00 12.67
N LYS A 189 13.65 -2.87 11.74
CA LYS A 189 15.04 -3.18 11.41
C LYS A 189 15.34 -2.59 10.04
N LEU A 190 16.18 -1.55 10.00
CA LEU A 190 16.67 -1.00 8.74
C LEU A 190 17.64 -2.00 8.11
N LEU A 191 17.32 -2.49 6.91
CA LEU A 191 18.19 -3.36 6.13
C LEU A 191 18.90 -2.54 5.06
N MET A 192 20.23 -2.62 5.06
CA MET A 192 21.09 -1.83 4.17
C MET A 192 21.45 -2.55 2.86
N THR A 193 21.12 -3.85 2.76
CA THR A 193 21.30 -4.66 1.56
C THR A 193 19.98 -4.69 0.77
N PRO A 194 20.01 -4.48 -0.56
CA PRO A 194 18.86 -4.74 -1.43
C PRO A 194 18.35 -6.18 -1.30
N GLU A 195 17.16 -6.45 -1.80
CA GLU A 195 16.72 -7.84 -2.03
C GLU A 195 17.63 -8.48 -3.10
N ALA A 196 17.94 -9.77 -2.92
CA ALA A 196 18.90 -10.49 -3.76
C ALA A 196 18.27 -10.90 -5.09
#